data_AF-W4HQH1-F1
#
_entry.id   AF-W4HQH1-F1
#
_cell.length_a   1.000
_cell.length_b   1.000
_cell.length_c   1.000
_cell.angle_alpha   90.00
_cell.angle_beta   90.00
_cell.angle_gamma   90.00
#
_symmetry.space_group_name_H-M   'P 1'
#
loop_
_entity.id
_entity.type
_entity.pdbx_description
1 polymer ?
#
loop_
_entity_poly.entity_id
_entity_poly.type
_entity_poly.pdbx_seq_one_letter_code
_entity_poly.pdbx_strand_id
1 'polypeptide(L)'
;MDALWSAFEPHIVELLGVILTILIGIASRQLAAWTGIEIEKRHREALHESLMSGAMSTIRHGPGAGLETLKAHAITHARRSVPDAVKALVPGDGVLDTIAERYVREALSRLDRHAFD
;
A
#
# COMPACT_ATOMS: atom_id res chain seq x y z
N MET A 1 -39.93 9.08 -47.20
CA MET A 1 -39.47 8.94 -45.80
C MET A 1 -38.59 7.71 -45.64
N ASP A 2 -38.88 6.62 -46.35
CA ASP A 2 -38.14 5.35 -46.23
C ASP A 2 -36.69 5.42 -46.73
N ALA A 3 -36.44 6.14 -47.83
CA ALA A 3 -35.08 6.33 -48.35
C ALA A 3 -34.15 7.10 -47.39
N LEU A 4 -34.70 8.00 -46.58
CA LEU A 4 -33.97 8.76 -45.58
C LEU A 4 -33.67 7.89 -44.35
N TRP A 5 -34.63 7.07 -43.94
CA TRP A 5 -34.47 6.13 -42.82
C TRP A 5 -33.44 5.02 -43.12
N SER A 6 -33.50 4.39 -44.29
CA SER A 6 -32.54 3.36 -44.70
C SER A 6 -31.11 3.89 -44.87
N ALA A 7 -30.94 5.19 -45.10
CA ALA A 7 -29.62 5.82 -45.14
C ALA A 7 -29.03 6.07 -43.74
N PHE A 8 -29.87 6.27 -42.71
CA PHE A 8 -29.44 6.52 -41.33
C PHE A 8 -29.24 5.26 -40.50
N GLU A 9 -29.96 4.18 -40.82
CA GLU A 9 -29.90 2.89 -40.13
C GLU A 9 -28.45 2.37 -39.87
N PRO A 10 -27.52 2.37 -40.85
CA PRO A 10 -26.15 1.92 -40.58
C PRO A 10 -25.36 2.85 -39.65
N HIS A 11 -25.59 4.16 -39.73
CA HIS A 11 -24.86 5.15 -38.94
C HIS A 11 -25.26 5.18 -37.47
N ILE A 12 -26.49 4.76 -37.14
CA ILE A 12 -26.93 4.64 -35.75
C ILE A 12 -26.15 3.54 -35.04
N VAL A 13 -25.96 2.38 -35.69
CA VAL A 13 -25.19 1.27 -35.14
C VAL A 13 -23.72 1.65 -34.95
N GLU A 14 -23.16 2.37 -35.93
CA GLU A 14 -21.79 2.91 -35.84
C GLU A 14 -21.64 3.88 -34.66
N LEU A 15 -22.57 4.83 -34.51
CA LEU A 15 -22.57 5.79 -33.41
C LEU A 15 -22.70 5.07 -32.05
N LEU A 16 -23.57 4.08 -31.94
CA LEU A 16 -23.71 3.26 -30.74
C LEU A 16 -22.42 2.48 -30.44
N GLY A 17 -21.75 1.94 -31.45
CA GLY A 17 -20.46 1.27 -31.29
C GLY A 17 -19.37 2.21 -30.77
N VAL A 18 -19.31 3.43 -31.30
CA VAL A 18 -18.37 4.47 -30.82
C VAL A 18 -18.68 4.85 -29.38
N ILE A 19 -19.95 5.13 -29.05
CA ILE A 19 -20.38 5.47 -27.69
C ILE A 19 -20.03 4.33 -26.72
N LEU A 20 -20.34 3.08 -27.06
CA LEU A 20 -20.03 1.92 -26.24
C LEU A 20 -18.53 1.79 -26.00
N THR A 21 -17.71 2.01 -27.04
CA THR A 21 -16.25 1.95 -26.94
C THR A 21 -15.71 3.01 -25.99
N ILE A 22 -16.24 4.24 -26.06
CA ILE A 22 -15.89 5.34 -25.14
C ILE A 22 -16.26 4.96 -23.70
N LEU A 23 -17.46 4.42 -23.48
CA LEU A 23 -17.91 4.00 -22.15
C LEU A 23 -17.02 2.90 -21.56
N ILE A 24 -16.65 1.89 -22.36
CA ILE A 24 -15.72 0.85 -21.94
C ILE A 24 -14.37 1.46 -21.56
N GLY A 25 -13.84 2.38 -22.38
CA GLY A 25 -12.58 3.06 -22.09
C GLY A 25 -12.58 3.82 -20.76
N ILE A 26 -13.67 4.53 -20.45
CA ILE A 26 -13.84 5.22 -19.17
C ILE A 26 -13.92 4.22 -18.02
N ALA A 27 -14.74 3.18 -18.15
CA ALA A 27 -14.90 2.15 -17.12
C ALA A 27 -13.58 1.43 -16.82
N SER A 28 -12.82 1.04 -17.85
CA SER A 28 -11.53 0.38 -17.69
C SER A 28 -10.51 1.27 -16.97
N ARG A 29 -10.47 2.58 -17.26
CA ARG A 29 -9.58 3.52 -16.56
C ARG A 29 -9.94 3.65 -15.09
N GLN A 30 -11.23 3.75 -14.77
CA GLN A 30 -11.68 3.87 -13.39
C GLN A 30 -11.35 2.60 -12.58
N LEU A 31 -11.56 1.42 -13.18
CA LEU A 31 -11.21 0.15 -12.54
C LEU A 31 -9.70 0.05 -12.31
N ALA A 32 -8.87 0.39 -13.29
CA ALA A 32 -7.41 0.37 -13.15
C ALA A 32 -6.90 1.36 -12.09
N ALA A 33 -7.49 2.55 -12.02
CA ALA A 33 -7.14 3.53 -10.99
C ALA A 33 -7.52 3.02 -9.59
N TRP A 34 -8.72 2.44 -9.45
CA TRP A 34 -9.18 1.90 -8.18
C TRP A 34 -8.33 0.72 -7.70
N THR A 35 -7.97 -0.21 -8.58
CA THR A 35 -7.09 -1.33 -8.21
C THR A 35 -5.68 -0.85 -7.86
N GLY A 36 -5.14 0.15 -8.56
CA GLY A 36 -3.85 0.76 -8.21
C GLY A 36 -3.84 1.33 -6.80
N ILE A 37 -4.88 2.07 -6.41
CA ILE A 37 -5.02 2.66 -5.07
C ILE A 37 -5.09 1.57 -3.99
N GLU A 38 -5.86 0.50 -4.23
CA GLU A 38 -6.02 -0.59 -3.27
C GLU A 38 -4.70 -1.36 -3.06
N ILE A 39 -3.93 -1.58 -4.13
CA ILE A 39 -2.61 -2.22 -4.05
C ILE A 39 -1.64 -1.37 -3.23
N GLU A 40 -1.60 -0.05 -3.48
CA GLU A 40 -0.74 0.85 -2.72
C GLU A 40 -1.13 0.89 -1.23
N LYS A 41 -2.44 0.95 -0.95
CA LYS A 41 -2.97 0.88 0.43
C LYS A 41 -2.55 -0.41 1.12
N ARG A 42 -2.71 -1.56 0.45
CA ARG A 42 -2.31 -2.86 0.97
C ARG A 42 -0.81 -2.95 1.23
N HIS A 43 0.02 -2.40 0.34
CA HIS A 43 1.46 -2.31 0.59
C HIS A 43 1.77 -1.45 1.83
N ARG A 44 1.07 -0.33 2.01
CA ARG A 44 1.30 0.55 3.18
C ARG A 44 0.94 -0.17 4.48
N GLU A 45 -0.23 -0.80 4.51
CA GLU A 45 -0.70 -1.59 5.64
C GLU A 45 0.30 -2.71 5.99
N ALA A 46 0.70 -3.51 4.98
CA ALA A 46 1.65 -4.59 5.17
C ALA A 46 3.02 -4.09 5.70
N LEU A 47 3.50 -2.96 5.19
CA LEU A 47 4.75 -2.35 5.65
C LEU A 47 4.66 -1.91 7.11
N HIS A 48 3.61 -1.19 7.47
CA HIS A 48 3.39 -0.70 8.82
C HIS A 48 3.18 -1.84 9.82
N GLU A 49 2.37 -2.85 9.47
CA GLU A 49 2.15 -4.02 10.30
C GLU A 49 3.44 -4.81 10.54
N SER A 50 4.25 -4.99 9.49
CA SER A 50 5.51 -5.71 9.61
C SER A 50 6.55 -4.95 10.42
N LEU A 51 6.67 -3.62 10.26
CA LEU A 51 7.56 -2.80 11.10
C LEU A 51 7.12 -2.81 12.56
N MET A 52 5.82 -2.70 12.82
CA MET A 52 5.27 -2.78 14.17
C MET A 52 5.53 -4.15 14.80
N SER A 53 5.27 -5.24 14.07
CA SER A 53 5.55 -6.62 14.53
C SER A 53 7.03 -6.83 14.78
N GLY A 54 7.88 -6.34 13.88
CA GLY A 54 9.34 -6.32 14.03
C GLY A 54 9.76 -5.60 15.31
N ALA A 55 9.27 -4.38 15.55
CA ALA A 55 9.52 -3.60 16.76
C ALA A 55 8.98 -4.26 18.04
N MET A 56 7.79 -4.86 18.00
CA MET A 56 7.24 -5.59 19.14
C MET A 56 8.06 -6.85 19.43
N SER A 57 8.60 -7.51 18.40
CA SER A 57 9.44 -8.69 18.58
C SER A 57 10.74 -8.38 19.33
N THR A 58 11.23 -7.12 19.25
CA THR A 58 12.46 -6.72 19.92
C THR A 58 12.30 -6.58 21.44
N ILE A 59 11.07 -6.44 21.94
CA ILE A 59 10.76 -6.42 23.39
C ILE A 59 11.35 -7.63 24.12
N ARG A 60 11.40 -8.80 23.46
CA ARG A 60 12.00 -10.02 24.03
C ARG A 60 13.49 -9.87 24.38
N HIS A 61 14.18 -8.88 23.82
CA HIS A 61 15.59 -8.61 24.10
C HIS A 61 15.77 -7.65 25.28
N GLY A 62 14.69 -7.11 25.86
CA GLY A 62 14.72 -6.17 26.98
C GLY A 62 15.25 -4.77 26.62
N PRO A 63 15.16 -3.80 27.54
CA PRO A 63 15.57 -2.40 27.33
C PRO A 63 17.09 -2.20 27.19
N GLY A 64 17.89 -3.26 27.33
CA GLY A 64 19.35 -3.18 27.27
C GLY A 64 19.95 -3.09 25.87
N ALA A 65 19.17 -3.36 24.82
CA ALA A 65 19.64 -3.20 23.44
C ALA A 65 19.48 -1.74 22.99
N GLY A 66 20.54 -1.17 22.42
CA GLY A 66 20.53 0.19 21.91
C GLY A 66 19.46 0.42 20.84
N LEU A 67 18.89 1.62 20.80
CA LEU A 67 17.83 2.01 19.87
C LEU A 67 18.16 1.66 18.41
N GLU A 68 19.41 1.88 17.98
CA GLU A 68 19.87 1.54 16.64
C GLU A 68 19.76 0.05 16.32
N THR A 69 20.13 -0.81 17.26
CA THR A 69 20.02 -2.27 17.11
C THR A 69 18.56 -2.71 16.97
N LEU A 70 17.67 -2.12 17.77
CA LEU A 70 16.24 -2.39 17.74
C LEU A 70 15.62 -1.94 16.40
N LYS A 71 15.98 -0.74 15.91
CA LYS A 71 15.57 -0.24 14.59
C LYS A 71 16.04 -1.18 13.47
N ALA A 72 17.32 -1.53 13.47
CA ALA A 72 17.88 -2.44 12.48
C ALA A 72 17.16 -3.79 12.44
N HIS A 73 16.74 -4.30 13.61
CA HIS A 73 15.95 -5.52 13.70
C HIS A 73 14.55 -5.35 13.09
N ALA A 74 13.82 -4.29 13.44
CA ALA A 74 12.50 -4.01 12.88
C ALA A 74 12.55 -3.85 11.35
N ILE A 75 13.56 -3.15 10.83
CA ILE A 75 13.79 -2.98 9.39
C ILE A 75 14.13 -4.30 8.72
N THR A 76 15.01 -5.10 9.32
CA THR A 76 15.36 -6.43 8.80
C THR A 76 14.13 -7.33 8.74
N HIS A 77 13.27 -7.27 9.77
CA HIS A 77 12.01 -7.98 9.78
C HIS A 77 11.10 -7.53 8.63
N ALA A 78 10.88 -6.23 8.46
CA ALA A 78 10.07 -5.70 7.35
C ALA A 78 10.61 -6.09 5.97
N ARG A 79 11.93 -6.02 5.76
CA ARG A 79 12.58 -6.42 4.49
C ARG A 79 12.40 -7.91 4.19
N ARG A 80 12.31 -8.77 5.21
CA ARG A 80 12.12 -10.22 5.05
C ARG A 80 10.65 -10.60 4.89
N SER A 81 9.76 -9.96 5.64
CA SER A 81 8.34 -10.30 5.70
C SER A 81 7.55 -9.68 4.55
N VAL A 82 7.88 -8.44 4.14
CA VAL A 82 7.13 -7.68 3.13
C VAL A 82 8.05 -7.03 2.09
N PRO A 83 8.88 -7.82 1.38
CA PRO A 83 9.89 -7.29 0.47
C PRO A 83 9.29 -6.43 -0.65
N ASP A 84 8.12 -6.79 -1.17
CA ASP A 84 7.47 -6.07 -2.26
C ASP A 84 6.90 -4.73 -1.80
N ALA A 85 6.35 -4.66 -0.57
CA ALA A 85 5.90 -3.40 0.02
C ALA A 85 7.07 -2.45 0.27
N VAL A 86 8.21 -2.96 0.74
CA VAL A 86 9.43 -2.17 0.91
C VAL A 86 9.91 -1.61 -0.44
N LYS A 87 9.98 -2.45 -1.48
CA LYS A 87 10.37 -2.00 -2.84
C LYS A 87 9.41 -0.95 -3.40
N ALA A 88 8.10 -1.12 -3.18
CA ALA A 88 7.09 -0.24 -3.73
C ALA A 88 7.00 1.12 -3.02
N LEU A 89 7.26 1.18 -1.71
CA LEU A 89 6.96 2.38 -0.89
C LEU A 89 8.19 3.12 -0.38
N VAL A 90 9.38 2.51 -0.44
CA VAL A 90 10.59 3.09 0.16
C VAL A 90 11.65 3.30 -0.93
N PRO A 91 11.57 4.41 -1.68
CA PRO A 91 12.50 4.70 -2.76
C PRO A 91 13.84 5.31 -2.30
N GLY A 92 13.99 5.67 -1.02
CA GLY A 92 15.17 6.39 -0.52
C GLY A 92 15.64 5.95 0.88
N ASP A 93 16.90 6.24 1.16
CA ASP A 93 17.55 5.92 2.43
C ASP A 93 16.96 6.74 3.59
N GLY A 94 16.79 6.11 4.75
CA GLY A 94 16.35 6.78 6.00
C GLY A 94 14.83 6.84 6.26
N VAL A 95 13.97 6.62 5.27
CA VAL A 95 12.50 6.58 5.49
C VAL A 95 12.13 5.41 6.41
N LEU A 96 12.70 4.23 6.17
CA LEU A 96 12.51 3.07 7.05
C LEU A 96 13.05 3.30 8.46
N ASP A 97 14.18 4.00 8.60
CA ASP A 97 14.74 4.33 9.92
C ASP A 97 13.78 5.19 10.73
N THR A 98 13.18 6.19 10.10
CA THR A 98 12.24 7.10 10.78
C THR A 98 10.98 6.37 11.26
N ILE A 99 10.42 5.50 10.40
CA ILE A 99 9.22 4.72 10.74
C ILE A 99 9.55 3.65 11.79
N ALA A 100 10.68 2.96 11.63
CA ALA A 100 11.15 1.96 12.59
C ALA A 100 11.41 2.59 13.96
N GLU A 101 12.02 3.77 14.01
CA GLU A 101 12.24 4.50 15.25
C GLU A 101 10.93 4.75 16.00
N ARG A 102 9.91 5.25 15.29
CA ARG A 102 8.59 5.49 15.86
C ARG A 102 8.02 4.22 16.51
N TYR A 103 8.01 3.10 15.79
CA TYR A 103 7.44 1.86 16.30
C TYR A 103 8.25 1.24 17.43
N VAL A 104 9.58 1.33 17.38
CA VAL A 104 10.45 0.85 18.46
C VAL A 104 10.23 1.68 19.73
N ARG A 105 10.15 3.01 19.62
CA ARG A 105 9.83 3.87 20.78
C ARG A 105 8.45 3.56 21.35
N GLU A 106 7.47 3.32 20.48
CA GLU A 106 6.13 2.91 20.93
C GLU A 106 6.17 1.56 21.67
N ALA A 107 6.87 0.57 21.12
CA ALA A 107 7.04 -0.75 21.74
C ALA A 107 7.72 -0.67 23.12
N LEU A 108 8.78 0.14 23.23
CA LEU A 108 9.45 0.42 24.51
C LEU A 108 8.52 1.12 25.51
N SER A 109 7.73 2.11 25.05
CA SER A 109 6.77 2.80 25.93
C SER A 109 5.66 1.89 26.47
N ARG A 110 5.32 0.82 25.73
CA ARG A 110 4.35 -0.20 26.18
C ARG A 110 4.97 -1.11 27.25
N LEU A 111 6.25 -1.47 27.08
CA LEU A 111 6.99 -2.21 28.11
C LEU A 111 7.05 -1.45 29.42
N ASP A 112 7.43 -0.17 29.38
CA ASP A 112 7.54 0.65 30.58
C ASP A 112 6.20 0.70 31.31
N ARG A 113 5.09 0.86 30.58
CA ARG A 113 3.75 0.94 31.18
C ARG A 113 3.35 -0.33 31.93
N HIS A 114 3.64 -1.50 31.37
CA HIS A 114 3.32 -2.79 31.98
C HIS A 114 4.28 -3.21 33.10
N ALA A 115 5.42 -2.54 33.26
CA ALA A 115 6.34 -2.80 34.38
C ALA A 115 5.86 -2.17 35.70
N PHE A 116 4.85 -1.28 35.66
CA PHE A 116 4.30 -0.58 36.82
C PHE A 116 2.86 -1.00 37.18
N ASP A 117 2.31 -2.02 36.50
CA ASP A 117 1.03 -2.69 36.83
C ASP A 117 1.29 -3.96 37.66
#